data_AF-A0A956ZW31-F1
#
_entry.id   AF-A0A956ZW31-F1
#
_cell.length_a   1.000
_cell.length_b   1.000
_cell.length_c   1.000
_cell.angle_alpha   90.00
_cell.angle_beta   90.00
_cell.angle_gamma   90.00
#
_symmetry.space_group_name_H-M   'P 1'
#
loop_
_entity.id
_entity.type
_entity.pdbx_description
1 polymer ?
#
loop_
_entity_poly.entity_id
_entity_poly.type
_entity_poly.pdbx_seq_one_letter_code
_entity_poly.pdbx_strand_id
1 'polypeptide(L)'
;MERFSNPTLIAAVSYGLLILGLVLDLMSTQRLVVAILFNIPIALSAIALSRRLTVSVVLFALIANIAAGYVNSLEANSHDLITLENRLLAAFSFLLVGSLTLFLRNSEVRIDELEAHEQHTRHLDEVFSLVNELGQELYPEPLLNKVVIRFREFLDADEVIISPVTDENKFGLPRYASPMNAGMAQEGHAANWALNTLPVSSKVVCLRQNDGLVAVGRWERKQKHDFLVIVRKPRIASPKELLERLIAGLEPALERAYELRRLKREKAET
;
A
#
# COMPACT_ATOMS: atom_id res chain seq x y z
N MET A 1 -15.35 9.24 15.40
CA MET A 1 -16.64 8.56 15.16
C MET A 1 -16.43 7.06 15.42
N GLU A 2 -16.25 6.69 16.69
CA GLU A 2 -16.14 5.30 17.12
C GLU A 2 -17.49 4.83 17.67
N ARG A 3 -17.82 3.55 17.45
CA ARG A 3 -19.00 2.80 17.97
C ARG A 3 -20.26 2.69 17.11
N PHE A 4 -20.14 2.16 15.89
CA PHE A 4 -21.15 1.20 15.38
C PHE A 4 -20.49 0.18 14.45
N SER A 5 -19.46 -0.54 14.93
CA SER A 5 -18.75 -1.53 14.11
C SER A 5 -19.07 -2.97 14.50
N ASN A 6 -20.31 -3.25 14.91
CA ASN A 6 -20.76 -4.63 15.04
C ASN A 6 -21.74 -4.94 13.88
N PRO A 7 -21.28 -5.61 12.81
CA PRO A 7 -22.10 -5.85 11.62
C PRO A 7 -23.36 -6.67 11.93
N THR A 8 -23.32 -7.47 12.99
CA THR A 8 -24.47 -8.26 13.46
C THR A 8 -25.58 -7.39 14.03
N LEU A 9 -25.24 -6.33 14.76
CA LEU A 9 -26.22 -5.40 15.34
C LEU A 9 -26.91 -4.59 14.24
N ILE A 10 -26.15 -4.10 13.26
CA ILE A 10 -26.73 -3.35 12.15
C ILE A 10 -27.64 -4.25 11.32
N ALA A 11 -27.24 -5.48 11.03
CA ALA A 11 -28.09 -6.45 10.35
C ALA A 11 -29.40 -6.70 11.14
N ALA A 12 -29.29 -6.93 12.45
CA ALA A 12 -30.47 -7.15 13.31
C ALA A 12 -31.43 -5.95 13.30
N VAL A 13 -30.92 -4.72 13.39
CA VAL A 13 -31.74 -3.51 13.33
C VAL A 13 -32.37 -3.33 11.94
N SER A 14 -31.61 -3.54 10.86
CA SER A 14 -32.13 -3.46 9.49
C SER A 14 -33.24 -4.47 9.23
N TYR A 15 -33.06 -5.73 9.64
CA TYR A 15 -34.11 -6.75 9.50
C TYR A 15 -35.32 -6.46 10.39
N GLY A 16 -35.09 -5.99 11.63
CA GLY A 16 -36.17 -5.59 12.54
C GLY A 16 -37.03 -4.47 11.97
N LEU A 17 -36.40 -3.43 11.41
CA LEU A 17 -37.10 -2.33 10.73
C LEU A 17 -37.87 -2.80 9.48
N LEU A 18 -37.31 -3.75 8.74
CA LEU A 18 -37.98 -4.37 7.59
C LEU A 18 -39.26 -5.10 8.00
N ILE A 19 -39.19 -5.92 9.05
CA ILE A 19 -40.35 -6.66 9.59
C ILE A 19 -41.40 -5.68 10.11
N LEU A 20 -40.96 -4.66 10.86
CA LEU A 20 -41.86 -3.62 11.37
C LEU A 20 -42.59 -2.89 10.24
N GLY A 21 -41.86 -2.47 9.20
CA GLY A 21 -42.44 -1.82 8.02
C GLY A 21 -43.46 -2.72 7.30
N LEU A 22 -43.18 -4.02 7.20
CA LEU A 22 -44.11 -5.00 6.60
C LEU A 22 -45.39 -5.15 7.42
N VAL A 23 -45.29 -5.28 8.74
CA VAL A 23 -46.46 -5.36 9.62
C VAL A 23 -47.32 -4.10 9.49
N LEU A 24 -46.69 -2.92 9.47
CA LEU A 24 -47.39 -1.66 9.28
C LEU A 24 -48.03 -1.54 7.89
N ASP A 25 -47.37 -2.01 6.82
CA ASP A 25 -47.94 -1.99 5.45
C ASP A 25 -49.16 -2.92 5.32
N LEU A 26 -49.15 -4.06 6.02
CA LEU A 26 -50.28 -4.99 6.06
C LEU A 26 -51.46 -4.45 6.89
N MET A 27 -51.20 -3.69 7.95
CA MET A 27 -52.25 -3.11 8.78
C MET A 27 -52.78 -1.77 8.25
N SER A 28 -52.04 -1.13 7.34
CA SER A 28 -52.41 0.17 6.78
C SER A 28 -53.45 0.03 5.67
N THR A 29 -54.47 0.89 5.70
CA THR A 29 -55.44 1.01 4.61
C THR A 29 -54.72 1.48 3.34
N GLN A 30 -55.07 0.91 2.19
CA GLN A 30 -54.39 1.00 0.87
C GLN A 30 -53.95 2.41 0.39
N ARG A 31 -54.41 3.50 1.02
CA ARG A 31 -54.07 4.88 0.65
C ARG A 31 -52.72 5.36 1.15
N LEU A 32 -52.14 4.74 2.19
CA LEU A 32 -50.84 5.12 2.71
C LEU A 32 -49.78 4.09 2.32
N VAL A 33 -48.84 4.48 1.46
CA VAL A 33 -47.74 3.63 0.99
C VAL A 33 -46.65 3.60 2.06
N VAL A 34 -46.83 2.76 3.07
CA VAL A 34 -45.87 2.57 4.16
C VAL A 34 -44.55 1.97 3.63
N ALA A 35 -44.57 1.35 2.45
CA ALA A 35 -43.41 0.81 1.75
C ALA A 35 -42.23 1.81 1.63
N ILE A 36 -42.46 3.13 1.61
CA ILE A 36 -41.38 4.13 1.62
C ILE A 36 -40.44 3.98 2.84
N LEU A 37 -40.96 3.47 3.98
CA LEU A 37 -40.16 3.23 5.18
C LEU A 37 -39.08 2.16 4.97
N PHE A 38 -39.18 1.30 3.95
CA PHE A 38 -38.14 0.33 3.63
C PHE A 38 -36.84 0.97 3.14
N ASN A 39 -36.85 2.24 2.73
CA ASN A 39 -35.62 2.97 2.41
C ASN A 39 -34.71 3.15 3.63
N ILE A 40 -35.26 3.22 4.85
CA ILE A 40 -34.50 3.37 6.09
C ILE A 40 -33.59 2.15 6.35
N PRO A 41 -34.10 0.89 6.41
CA PRO A 41 -33.24 -0.27 6.60
C PRO A 41 -32.27 -0.50 5.42
N ILE A 42 -32.65 -0.13 4.19
CA ILE A 42 -31.75 -0.18 3.03
C ILE A 42 -30.56 0.78 3.24
N ALA A 43 -30.82 2.03 3.60
CA ALA A 43 -29.78 3.01 3.91
C ALA A 43 -28.95 2.59 5.14
N LEU A 44 -29.57 2.03 6.18
CA LEU A 44 -28.85 1.53 7.36
C LEU A 44 -27.94 0.33 7.02
N SER A 45 -28.37 -0.53 6.10
CA SER A 45 -27.54 -1.66 5.63
C SER A 45 -26.28 -1.20 4.89
N ALA A 46 -26.32 0.00 4.28
CA ALA A 46 -25.15 0.64 3.68
C ALA A 46 -24.05 0.89 4.70
N ILE A 47 -24.44 1.38 5.87
CA ILE A 47 -23.54 1.76 6.96
C ILE A 47 -22.81 0.53 7.52
N ALA A 48 -23.37 -0.68 7.37
CA ALA A 48 -22.71 -1.94 7.76
C ALA A 48 -21.57 -2.38 6.81
N LEU A 49 -21.28 -1.62 5.74
CA LEU A 49 -20.24 -1.89 4.74
C LEU A 49 -20.33 -3.27 4.03
N SER A 50 -21.45 -3.98 4.13
CA SER A 50 -21.61 -5.32 3.56
C SER A 50 -22.50 -5.32 2.33
N ARG A 51 -21.89 -5.49 1.14
CA ARG A 51 -22.59 -5.63 -0.15
C ARG A 51 -23.65 -6.74 -0.10
N ARG A 52 -23.33 -7.87 0.54
CA ARG A 52 -24.25 -9.01 0.67
C ARG A 52 -25.48 -8.64 1.51
N LEU A 53 -25.28 -7.88 2.58
CA LEU A 53 -26.38 -7.42 3.44
C LEU A 53 -27.29 -6.45 2.67
N THR A 54 -26.74 -5.43 2.01
CA THR A 54 -27.53 -4.45 1.26
C THR A 54 -28.37 -5.10 0.16
N VAL A 55 -27.78 -6.02 -0.62
CA VAL A 55 -28.52 -6.75 -1.65
C VAL A 55 -29.62 -7.62 -1.04
N SER A 56 -29.34 -8.29 0.08
CA SER A 56 -30.34 -9.11 0.78
C SER A 56 -31.50 -8.25 1.28
N VAL A 57 -31.23 -7.10 1.92
CA VAL A 57 -32.25 -6.18 2.45
C VAL A 57 -33.11 -5.60 1.32
N VAL A 58 -32.51 -5.19 0.19
CA VAL A 58 -33.26 -4.72 -0.98
C VAL A 58 -34.16 -5.82 -1.54
N LEU A 59 -33.65 -7.05 -1.66
CA LEU A 59 -34.43 -8.19 -2.15
C LEU A 59 -35.60 -8.51 -1.21
N PHE A 60 -35.37 -8.50 0.10
CA PHE A 60 -36.42 -8.68 1.10
C PHE A 60 -37.47 -7.57 1.04
N ALA A 61 -37.08 -6.30 0.87
CA ALA A 61 -38.00 -5.18 0.71
C ALA A 61 -38.90 -5.33 -0.53
N LEU A 62 -38.33 -5.81 -1.65
CA LEU A 62 -39.10 -6.09 -2.86
C LEU A 62 -40.11 -7.23 -2.65
N ILE A 63 -39.68 -8.33 -2.04
CA ILE A 63 -40.56 -9.47 -1.73
C ILE A 63 -41.67 -9.03 -0.77
N ALA A 64 -41.34 -8.27 0.27
CA ALA A 64 -42.29 -7.74 1.24
C ALA A 64 -43.35 -6.84 0.57
N ASN A 65 -42.92 -5.94 -0.31
CA ASN A 65 -43.82 -5.07 -1.07
C ASN A 65 -44.76 -5.85 -1.99
N ILE A 66 -44.27 -6.92 -2.65
CA ILE A 66 -45.10 -7.79 -3.49
C ILE A 66 -46.11 -8.57 -2.63
N ALA A 67 -45.66 -9.15 -1.52
CA ALA A 67 -46.50 -9.93 -0.62
C ALA A 67 -47.63 -9.09 -0.02
N ALA A 68 -47.31 -7.88 0.46
CA ALA A 68 -48.31 -6.96 0.98
C ALA A 68 -49.28 -6.48 -0.12
N GLY A 69 -48.79 -6.27 -1.35
CA GLY A 69 -49.66 -5.96 -2.50
C GLY A 69 -50.64 -7.09 -2.81
N TYR A 70 -50.17 -8.34 -2.77
CA TYR A 70 -50.99 -9.52 -3.01
C TYR A 70 -52.09 -9.68 -1.93
N VAL A 71 -51.72 -9.60 -0.65
CA VAL A 71 -52.68 -9.68 0.47
C VAL A 71 -53.72 -8.56 0.39
N ASN A 72 -53.29 -7.32 0.19
CA ASN A 72 -54.21 -6.18 0.11
C ASN A 72 -55.14 -6.26 -1.11
N SER A 73 -54.71 -6.93 -2.20
CA SER A 73 -55.55 -7.13 -3.39
C SER A 73 -56.67 -8.16 -3.16
N LEU A 74 -56.42 -9.18 -2.34
CA LEU A 74 -57.42 -10.19 -1.98
C LEU A 74 -58.51 -9.61 -1.07
N GLU A 75 -58.15 -8.73 -0.14
CA GLU A 75 -59.12 -8.14 0.80
C GLU A 75 -60.03 -7.09 0.16
N ALA A 76 -59.52 -6.31 -0.81
CA ALA A 76 -60.28 -5.20 -1.39
C ALA A 76 -61.21 -5.59 -2.55
N ASN A 77 -61.07 -6.79 -3.14
CA ASN A 77 -61.82 -7.24 -4.34
C ASN A 77 -61.83 -6.24 -5.53
N SER A 78 -60.97 -5.22 -5.50
CA SER A 78 -60.87 -4.18 -6.52
C SER A 78 -59.41 -3.95 -6.89
N HIS A 79 -59.11 -4.07 -8.17
CA HIS A 79 -57.80 -3.72 -8.72
C HIS A 79 -57.73 -2.20 -8.92
N ASP A 80 -57.39 -1.48 -7.86
CA ASP A 80 -57.17 -0.03 -7.95
C ASP A 80 -55.80 0.24 -8.62
N LEU A 81 -55.84 0.83 -9.82
CA LEU A 81 -54.66 1.20 -10.60
C LEU A 81 -53.71 2.10 -9.82
N ILE A 82 -54.25 3.00 -8.98
CA ILE A 82 -53.46 3.95 -8.19
C ILE A 82 -52.57 3.20 -7.18
N THR A 83 -53.07 2.11 -6.60
CA THR A 83 -52.32 1.30 -5.64
C THR A 83 -51.17 0.56 -6.32
N LEU A 84 -51.40 0.08 -7.55
CA LEU A 84 -50.36 -0.60 -8.34
C LEU A 84 -49.22 0.36 -8.71
N GLU A 85 -49.55 1.56 -9.22
CA GLU A 85 -48.56 2.58 -9.58
C GLU A 85 -47.69 2.99 -8.39
N ASN A 86 -48.33 3.22 -7.24
CA ASN A 86 -47.64 3.55 -6.00
C ASN A 86 -46.65 2.47 -5.54
N ARG A 87 -47.03 1.19 -5.64
CA ARG A 87 -46.15 0.07 -5.28
C ARG A 87 -45.00 -0.12 -6.27
N LEU A 88 -45.22 0.15 -7.55
CA LEU A 88 -44.16 0.17 -8.56
C LEU A 88 -43.16 1.30 -8.28
N LEU A 89 -43.65 2.51 -7.97
CA LEU A 89 -42.80 3.65 -7.64
C LEU A 89 -41.94 3.37 -6.38
N ALA A 90 -42.52 2.72 -5.37
CA ALA A 90 -41.78 2.28 -4.19
C ALA A 90 -40.69 1.26 -4.53
N ALA A 91 -40.99 0.25 -5.37
CA ALA A 91 -40.01 -0.73 -5.81
C ALA A 91 -38.83 -0.08 -6.57
N PHE A 92 -39.12 0.88 -7.46
CA PHE A 92 -38.08 1.66 -8.14
C PHE A 92 -37.24 2.48 -7.16
N SER A 93 -37.86 3.07 -6.13
CA SER A 93 -37.14 3.79 -5.07
C SER A 93 -36.14 2.87 -4.35
N PHE A 94 -36.52 1.64 -4.01
CA PHE A 94 -35.61 0.68 -3.35
C PHE A 94 -34.42 0.32 -4.22
N LEU A 95 -34.65 0.09 -5.51
CA LEU A 95 -33.60 -0.21 -6.48
C LEU A 95 -32.66 0.98 -6.67
N LEU A 96 -33.20 2.19 -6.75
CA LEU A 96 -32.41 3.42 -6.88
C LEU A 96 -31.53 3.64 -5.64
N VAL A 97 -32.12 3.59 -4.44
CA VAL A 97 -31.37 3.80 -3.19
C VAL A 97 -30.33 2.69 -2.98
N GLY A 98 -30.70 1.43 -3.23
CA GLY A 98 -29.79 0.30 -3.15
C GLY A 98 -28.63 0.39 -4.14
N SER A 99 -28.90 0.77 -5.40
CA SER A 99 -27.85 0.91 -6.42
C SER A 99 -26.92 2.10 -6.16
N LEU A 100 -27.46 3.26 -5.80
CA LEU A 100 -26.68 4.44 -5.46
C LEU A 100 -25.76 4.18 -4.25
N THR A 101 -26.28 3.48 -3.25
CA THR A 101 -25.52 3.03 -2.09
C THR A 101 -24.33 2.15 -2.49
N LEU A 102 -24.56 1.16 -3.36
CA LEU A 102 -23.50 0.27 -3.84
C LEU A 102 -22.48 1.02 -4.72
N PHE A 103 -22.92 2.01 -5.48
CA PHE A 103 -22.05 2.84 -6.30
C PHE A 103 -21.12 3.72 -5.46
N LEU A 104 -21.66 4.43 -4.46
CA LEU A 104 -20.87 5.27 -3.54
C LEU A 104 -19.78 4.45 -2.82
N ARG A 105 -20.11 3.21 -2.41
CA ARG A 105 -19.13 2.29 -1.80
C ARG A 105 -17.97 1.94 -2.75
N ASN A 106 -18.25 1.72 -4.04
CA ASN A 106 -17.21 1.39 -5.00
C ASN A 106 -16.27 2.59 -5.27
N SER A 107 -16.74 3.83 -5.05
CA SER A 107 -15.90 5.02 -5.17
C SER A 107 -14.94 5.18 -3.99
N GLU A 108 -15.33 4.79 -2.77
CA GLU A 108 -14.44 4.85 -1.59
C GLU A 108 -13.31 3.82 -1.65
N VAL A 109 -13.58 2.57 -2.07
CA VAL A 109 -12.53 1.55 -2.24
C VAL A 109 -11.47 1.97 -3.26
N ARG A 110 -11.85 2.80 -4.24
CA ARG A 110 -10.93 3.34 -5.25
C ARG A 110 -10.04 4.47 -4.72
N ILE A 111 -10.43 5.11 -3.62
CA ILE A 111 -9.65 6.17 -2.97
C ILE A 111 -8.58 5.56 -2.06
N ASP A 112 -8.88 4.46 -1.36
CA ASP A 112 -7.89 3.73 -0.56
C ASP A 112 -6.77 3.12 -1.42
N GLU A 113 -7.08 2.62 -2.63
CA GLU A 113 -6.07 2.19 -3.60
C GLU A 113 -5.22 3.36 -4.15
N LEU A 114 -5.79 4.57 -4.25
CA LEU A 114 -5.08 5.75 -4.71
C LEU A 114 -4.10 6.29 -3.64
N GLU A 115 -4.48 6.27 -2.36
CA GLU A 115 -3.61 6.73 -1.27
C GLU A 115 -2.38 5.82 -1.09
N ALA A 116 -2.55 4.51 -1.28
CA ALA A 116 -1.43 3.56 -1.32
C ALA A 116 -0.50 3.78 -2.54
N HIS A 117 -1.08 4.20 -3.68
CA HIS A 117 -0.32 4.57 -4.88
C HIS A 117 0.41 5.92 -4.75
N GLU A 118 -0.15 6.90 -4.05
CA GLU A 118 0.48 8.19 -3.79
C GLU A 118 1.72 8.05 -2.88
N GLN A 119 1.63 7.25 -1.82
CA GLN A 119 2.78 7.00 -0.95
C GLN A 119 3.92 6.28 -1.72
N HIS A 120 3.58 5.34 -2.60
CA HIS A 120 4.58 4.68 -3.43
C HIS A 120 5.25 5.63 -4.42
N THR A 121 4.50 6.57 -5.00
CA THR A 121 5.00 7.55 -5.97
C THR A 121 5.93 8.56 -5.30
N ARG A 122 5.55 9.08 -4.12
CA ARG A 122 6.41 10.02 -3.36
C ARG A 122 7.76 9.41 -2.98
N HIS A 123 7.77 8.15 -2.54
CA HIS A 123 9.02 7.45 -2.22
C HIS A 123 9.89 7.21 -3.46
N LEU A 124 9.29 7.00 -4.63
CA LEU A 124 10.04 6.88 -5.87
C LEU A 124 10.67 8.21 -6.27
N ASP A 125 9.93 9.31 -6.20
CA ASP A 125 10.43 10.64 -6.56
C ASP A 125 11.60 11.05 -5.67
N GLU A 126 11.52 10.78 -4.37
CA GLU A 126 12.62 11.03 -3.42
C GLU A 126 13.86 10.20 -3.77
N VAL A 127 13.72 8.90 -4.05
CA VAL A 127 14.85 8.04 -4.45
C VAL A 127 15.47 8.53 -5.76
N PHE A 128 14.66 8.86 -6.76
CA PHE A 128 15.16 9.36 -8.04
C PHE A 128 15.86 10.71 -7.89
N SER A 129 15.33 11.62 -7.07
CA SER A 129 15.97 12.90 -6.80
C SER A 129 17.35 12.73 -6.18
N LEU A 130 17.49 11.80 -5.22
CA LEU A 130 18.75 11.52 -4.57
C LEU A 130 19.75 10.85 -5.51
N VAL A 131 19.31 9.85 -6.29
CA VAL A 131 20.14 9.20 -7.31
C VAL A 131 20.62 10.20 -8.35
N ASN A 132 19.77 11.14 -8.77
CA ASN A 132 20.14 12.18 -9.72
C ASN A 132 21.13 13.19 -9.13
N GLU A 133 20.94 13.63 -7.88
CA GLU A 133 21.90 14.51 -7.18
C GLU A 133 23.28 13.86 -7.05
N LEU A 134 23.31 12.58 -6.65
CA LEU A 134 24.54 11.81 -6.50
C LEU A 134 25.18 11.53 -7.85
N GLY A 135 24.38 11.23 -8.87
CA GLY A 135 24.84 10.89 -10.22
C GLY A 135 25.55 12.02 -10.98
N GLN A 136 25.55 13.24 -10.45
CA GLN A 136 26.29 14.39 -11.00
C GLN A 136 27.79 14.34 -10.68
N GLU A 137 28.21 13.53 -9.71
CA GLU A 137 29.62 13.42 -9.34
C GLU A 137 30.41 12.64 -10.42
N LEU A 138 31.43 13.29 -10.99
CA LEU A 138 32.19 12.75 -12.12
C LEU A 138 33.27 11.73 -11.72
N TYR A 139 33.64 11.67 -10.44
CA TYR A 139 34.72 10.83 -9.93
C TYR A 139 34.22 9.85 -8.88
N PRO A 140 34.76 8.62 -8.85
CA PRO A 140 34.22 7.57 -8.00
C PRO A 140 34.44 7.82 -6.50
N GLU A 141 35.58 8.41 -6.08
CA GLU A 141 35.83 8.64 -4.66
C GLU A 141 34.97 9.75 -4.04
N PRO A 142 34.81 10.93 -4.67
CA PRO A 142 33.84 11.94 -4.21
C PRO A 142 32.41 11.41 -4.21
N LEU A 143 32.03 10.65 -5.25
CA LEU A 143 30.73 9.99 -5.33
C LEU A 143 30.50 9.07 -4.13
N LEU A 144 31.39 8.11 -3.88
CA LEU A 144 31.23 7.13 -2.80
C LEU A 144 31.21 7.78 -1.40
N ASN A 145 32.01 8.83 -1.19
CA ASN A 145 31.96 9.61 0.06
C ASN A 145 30.61 10.32 0.23
N LYS A 146 30.08 10.92 -0.82
CA LYS A 146 28.77 11.58 -0.79
C LYS A 146 27.64 10.57 -0.59
N VAL A 147 27.74 9.39 -1.21
CA VAL A 147 26.79 8.28 -1.09
C VAL A 147 26.68 7.83 0.36
N VAL A 148 27.80 7.53 1.05
CA VAL A 148 27.72 7.07 2.45
C VAL A 148 27.08 8.10 3.38
N ILE A 149 27.31 9.39 3.15
CA ILE A 149 26.69 10.47 3.92
C ILE A 149 25.19 10.52 3.65
N ARG A 150 24.80 10.62 2.37
CA ARG A 150 23.41 10.75 1.97
C ARG A 150 22.57 9.52 2.27
N PHE A 151 23.12 8.32 2.11
CA PHE A 151 22.43 7.09 2.48
C PHE A 151 22.16 7.03 3.97
N ARG A 152 23.09 7.49 4.80
CA ARG A 152 22.88 7.54 6.25
C ARG A 152 21.72 8.48 6.59
N GLU A 153 21.71 9.67 6.01
CA GLU A 153 20.64 10.66 6.18
C GLU A 153 19.29 10.14 5.69
N PHE A 154 19.25 9.59 4.47
CA PHE A 154 18.02 9.13 3.82
C PHE A 154 17.41 7.90 4.49
N LEU A 155 18.24 6.95 4.94
CA LEU A 155 17.78 5.73 5.60
C LEU A 155 17.60 5.90 7.12
N ASP A 156 17.84 7.11 7.64
CA ASP A 156 17.92 7.44 9.08
C ASP A 156 18.67 6.35 9.86
N ALA A 157 19.90 6.07 9.41
CA ALA A 157 20.74 4.99 9.91
C ALA A 157 21.84 5.51 10.83
N ASP A 158 22.29 4.68 11.76
CA ASP A 158 23.39 5.05 12.67
C ASP A 158 24.74 5.05 11.92
N GLU A 159 24.95 4.08 11.02
CA GLU A 159 26.19 3.95 10.24
C GLU A 159 25.90 3.45 8.82
N VAL A 160 26.62 3.98 7.83
CA VAL A 160 26.67 3.46 6.45
C VAL A 160 28.12 3.32 6.03
N ILE A 161 28.47 2.14 5.52
CA ILE A 161 29.83 1.81 5.08
C ILE A 161 29.76 1.23 3.66
N ILE A 162 30.66 1.69 2.79
CA ILE A 162 30.92 1.08 1.49
C ILE A 162 32.37 0.64 1.45
N SER A 163 32.61 -0.65 1.25
CA SER A 163 33.95 -1.23 1.24
C SER A 163 34.08 -2.28 0.15
N PRO A 164 35.19 -2.31 -0.62
CA PRO A 164 35.45 -3.39 -1.55
C PRO A 164 35.71 -4.69 -0.77
N VAL A 165 35.46 -5.81 -1.43
CA VAL A 165 35.76 -7.15 -0.91
C VAL A 165 36.88 -7.78 -1.71
N THR A 166 37.94 -8.18 -1.04
CA THR A 166 39.09 -8.86 -1.66
C THR A 166 38.76 -10.32 -1.99
N ASP A 167 39.61 -10.96 -2.80
CA ASP A 167 39.45 -12.37 -3.19
C ASP A 167 39.53 -13.33 -1.99
N GLU A 168 40.10 -12.90 -0.87
CA GLU A 168 40.13 -13.63 0.40
C GLU A 168 38.85 -13.44 1.24
N ASN A 169 37.78 -12.90 0.66
CA ASN A 169 36.55 -12.53 1.35
C ASN A 169 36.80 -11.62 2.57
N LYS A 170 37.70 -10.65 2.45
CA LYS A 170 37.99 -9.64 3.48
C LYS A 170 37.60 -8.25 3.00
N PHE A 171 37.27 -7.37 3.93
CA PHE A 171 37.09 -5.96 3.60
C PHE A 171 38.43 -5.34 3.21
N GLY A 172 38.49 -4.69 2.05
CA GLY A 172 39.68 -4.02 1.51
C GLY A 172 39.58 -2.50 1.51
N LEU A 173 40.61 -1.85 0.94
CA LEU A 173 40.64 -0.41 0.70
C LEU A 173 40.32 -0.06 -0.76
N PRO A 174 39.78 1.15 -1.04
CA PRO A 174 39.41 2.20 -0.08
C PRO A 174 38.06 1.95 0.61
N ARG A 175 38.00 2.25 1.91
CA ARG A 175 36.78 2.17 2.74
C ARG A 175 36.13 3.55 2.87
N TYR A 176 34.84 3.64 2.59
CA TYR A 176 34.03 4.85 2.77
C TYR A 176 33.04 4.62 3.90
N ALA A 177 32.93 5.54 4.85
CA ALA A 177 32.05 5.37 6.00
C ALA A 177 31.48 6.69 6.50
N SER A 178 30.23 6.65 6.95
CA SER A 178 29.55 7.73 7.65
C SER A 178 28.81 7.15 8.87
N PRO A 179 29.15 7.53 10.12
CA PRO A 179 30.25 8.41 10.50
C PRO A 179 31.62 7.77 10.22
N MET A 180 32.67 8.58 10.18
CA MET A 180 34.03 8.16 9.80
C MET A 180 34.61 7.09 10.74
N ASN A 181 34.16 7.07 12.00
CA ASN A 181 34.52 6.10 13.04
C ASN A 181 33.58 4.88 13.10
N ALA A 182 32.78 4.61 12.05
CA ALA A 182 31.90 3.44 12.00
C ALA A 182 32.69 2.15 12.32
N GLY A 183 32.14 1.31 13.20
CA GLY A 183 32.89 0.18 13.77
C GLY A 183 32.91 -1.06 12.88
N MET A 184 31.96 -1.18 11.96
CA MET A 184 31.82 -2.34 11.08
C MET A 184 32.73 -2.28 9.85
N ALA A 185 32.96 -3.45 9.23
CA ALA A 185 33.71 -3.60 7.99
C ALA A 185 35.08 -2.91 8.00
N GLN A 186 35.87 -3.21 9.03
CA GLN A 186 37.25 -2.76 9.12
C GLN A 186 38.13 -3.53 8.13
N GLU A 187 39.16 -2.87 7.61
CA GLU A 187 40.12 -3.48 6.70
C GLU A 187 40.70 -4.79 7.26
N GLY A 188 40.87 -5.79 6.40
CA GLY A 188 41.43 -7.09 6.75
C GLY A 188 40.49 -8.02 7.53
N HIS A 189 39.35 -7.52 8.03
CA HIS A 189 38.35 -8.35 8.71
C HIS A 189 37.55 -9.18 7.70
N ALA A 190 37.10 -10.36 8.13
CA ALA A 190 36.32 -11.25 7.31
C ALA A 190 34.96 -10.63 6.93
N ALA A 191 34.67 -10.62 5.62
CA ALA A 191 33.40 -10.23 5.03
C ALA A 191 32.42 -11.41 4.85
N ASN A 192 32.83 -12.63 5.22
CA ASN A 192 32.02 -13.86 5.08
C ASN A 192 30.63 -13.74 5.71
N TRP A 193 30.50 -13.05 6.85
CA TRP A 193 29.21 -12.87 7.51
C TRP A 193 28.22 -12.06 6.65
N ALA A 194 28.72 -11.14 5.82
CA ALA A 194 27.92 -10.31 4.93
C ALA A 194 27.70 -11.00 3.58
N LEU A 195 28.74 -11.65 3.04
CA LEU A 195 28.68 -12.37 1.77
C LEU A 195 27.75 -13.59 1.83
N ASN A 196 27.88 -14.43 2.86
CA ASN A 196 27.10 -15.67 2.98
C ASN A 196 25.63 -15.41 3.24
N THR A 197 25.28 -14.21 3.67
CA THR A 197 23.89 -13.81 3.94
C THR A 197 23.17 -13.23 2.73
N LEU A 198 23.90 -12.84 1.69
CA LEU A 198 23.29 -12.28 0.49
C LEU A 198 22.61 -13.38 -0.34
N PRO A 199 21.30 -13.28 -0.60
CA PRO A 199 20.60 -14.25 -1.43
C PRO A 199 21.14 -14.23 -2.85
N VAL A 200 21.15 -15.39 -3.51
CA VAL A 200 21.53 -15.49 -4.93
C VAL A 200 20.59 -14.65 -5.82
N SER A 201 19.33 -14.47 -5.39
CA SER A 201 18.30 -13.78 -6.17
C SER A 201 18.15 -12.28 -5.88
N SER A 202 18.77 -11.73 -4.83
CA SER A 202 18.60 -10.31 -4.46
C SER A 202 19.90 -9.66 -4.04
N LYS A 203 20.14 -8.44 -4.52
CA LYS A 203 21.37 -7.70 -4.20
C LYS A 203 21.40 -7.20 -2.75
N VAL A 204 20.29 -7.23 -2.02
CA VAL A 204 20.20 -6.70 -0.64
C VAL A 204 19.52 -7.67 0.31
N VAL A 205 20.05 -7.78 1.52
CA VAL A 205 19.45 -8.53 2.65
C VAL A 205 19.37 -7.65 3.89
N CYS A 206 18.35 -7.86 4.71
CA CYS A 206 18.26 -7.27 6.05
C CYS A 206 18.39 -8.37 7.09
N LEU A 207 19.33 -8.20 8.02
CA LEU A 207 19.67 -9.14 9.06
C LEU A 207 19.37 -8.51 10.41
N ARG A 208 18.76 -9.29 11.31
CA ARG A 208 18.59 -8.86 12.70
C ARG A 208 19.81 -9.35 13.49
N GLN A 209 20.58 -8.42 14.03
CA GLN A 209 21.69 -8.69 14.94
C GLN A 209 21.33 -8.28 16.37
N ASN A 210 22.17 -8.67 17.34
CA ASN A 210 21.96 -8.35 18.77
C ASN A 210 21.86 -6.84 19.03
N ASP A 211 22.55 -6.03 18.22
CA ASP A 211 22.54 -4.57 18.26
C ASP A 211 21.61 -3.97 17.19
N GLY A 212 20.53 -4.65 16.80
CA GLY A 212 19.51 -4.10 15.88
C GLY A 212 19.61 -4.59 14.44
N LEU A 213 18.90 -3.89 13.54
CA LEU A 213 18.79 -4.28 12.14
C LEU A 213 20.03 -3.84 11.35
N VAL A 214 20.55 -4.70 10.49
CA VAL A 214 21.66 -4.40 9.58
C VAL A 214 21.22 -4.75 8.17
N ALA A 215 21.21 -3.77 7.26
CA ALA A 215 20.99 -4.02 5.84
C ALA A 215 22.35 -4.15 5.14
N VAL A 216 22.52 -5.21 4.35
CA VAL A 216 23.72 -5.50 3.58
C VAL A 216 23.32 -5.56 2.11
N GLY A 217 23.95 -4.72 1.29
CA GLY A 217 23.80 -4.71 -0.15
C GLY A 217 25.10 -5.07 -0.85
N ARG A 218 25.00 -5.80 -1.95
CA ARG A 218 26.09 -6.06 -2.89
C ARG A 218 25.96 -5.12 -4.07
N TRP A 219 27.04 -4.40 -4.32
CA TRP A 219 27.18 -3.56 -5.49
C TRP A 219 28.23 -4.21 -6.40
N GLU A 220 27.72 -4.95 -7.38
CA GLU A 220 28.54 -5.72 -8.30
C GLU A 220 29.31 -4.83 -9.26
N ARG A 221 30.52 -5.26 -9.61
CA ARG A 221 31.34 -4.55 -10.59
C ARG A 221 31.80 -5.52 -11.68
N LYS A 222 31.44 -5.22 -12.93
CA LYS A 222 31.74 -6.07 -14.09
C LYS A 222 33.23 -6.40 -14.30
N GLN A 223 34.15 -5.61 -13.76
CA GLN A 223 35.59 -5.70 -14.06
C GLN A 223 36.52 -5.61 -12.84
N LYS A 224 36.01 -5.64 -11.60
CA LYS A 224 36.81 -5.51 -10.38
C LYS A 224 36.09 -6.08 -9.16
N HIS A 225 36.78 -6.14 -8.02
CA HIS A 225 36.20 -6.47 -6.72
C HIS A 225 34.86 -5.76 -6.47
N ASP A 226 33.90 -6.53 -5.96
CA ASP A 226 32.58 -6.02 -5.59
C ASP A 226 32.66 -5.12 -4.37
N PHE A 227 31.74 -4.17 -4.29
CA PHE A 227 31.55 -3.38 -3.08
C PHE A 227 30.42 -3.97 -2.25
N LEU A 228 30.62 -4.01 -0.94
CA LEU A 228 29.55 -4.21 0.02
C LEU A 228 29.13 -2.88 0.60
N VAL A 229 27.82 -2.66 0.63
CA VAL A 229 27.15 -1.54 1.27
C VAL A 229 26.52 -2.06 2.55
N ILE A 230 26.94 -1.56 3.71
CA ILE A 230 26.45 -2.01 5.01
C ILE A 230 25.79 -0.81 5.70
N VAL A 231 24.54 -0.98 6.12
CA VAL A 231 23.72 0.03 6.78
C VAL A 231 23.30 -0.51 8.15
N ARG A 232 23.73 0.15 9.22
CA ARG A 232 23.43 -0.26 10.60
C ARG A 232 22.28 0.57 11.18
N LYS A 233 21.32 -0.13 11.79
CA LYS A 233 20.12 0.43 12.46
C LYS A 233 19.34 1.43 11.60
N PRO A 234 18.93 1.09 10.36
CA PRO A 234 18.04 1.95 9.59
C PRO A 234 16.66 2.02 10.29
N ARG A 235 16.09 3.24 10.41
CA ARG A 235 14.84 3.49 11.14
C ARG A 235 13.61 3.63 10.25
N ILE A 236 13.78 3.44 8.95
CA ILE A 236 12.73 3.46 7.93
C ILE A 236 11.95 2.14 7.86
N ALA A 237 10.73 2.18 7.31
CA ALA A 237 9.83 1.01 7.26
C ALA A 237 10.32 -0.12 6.34
N SER A 238 10.96 0.20 5.21
CA SER A 238 11.39 -0.77 4.19
C SER A 238 12.85 -0.59 3.77
N PRO A 239 13.83 -0.81 4.67
CA PRO A 239 15.25 -0.55 4.38
C PRO A 239 15.82 -1.44 3.28
N LYS A 240 15.32 -2.67 3.14
CA LYS A 240 15.72 -3.59 2.07
C LYS A 240 15.40 -3.01 0.69
N GLU A 241 14.12 -2.69 0.46
CA GLU A 241 13.61 -2.24 -0.84
C GLU A 241 14.23 -0.90 -1.25
N LEU A 242 14.36 0.03 -0.29
CA LEU A 242 14.97 1.34 -0.56
C LEU A 242 16.45 1.22 -0.87
N LEU A 243 17.22 0.45 -0.09
CA LEU A 243 18.64 0.24 -0.36
C LEU A 243 18.87 -0.48 -1.70
N GLU A 244 18.02 -1.45 -2.05
CA GLU A 244 18.11 -2.16 -3.33
C GLU A 244 17.89 -1.21 -4.52
N ARG A 245 16.87 -0.35 -4.43
CA ARG A 245 16.59 0.68 -5.44
C ARG A 245 17.73 1.71 -5.54
N LEU A 246 18.27 2.15 -4.41
CA LEU A 246 19.37 3.11 -4.39
C LEU A 246 20.66 2.54 -5.01
N ILE A 247 21.02 1.29 -4.69
CA ILE A 247 22.17 0.62 -5.29
C ILE A 247 21.97 0.47 -6.79
N ALA A 248 20.80 -0.03 -7.22
CA ALA A 248 20.50 -0.19 -8.65
C ALA A 248 20.50 1.15 -9.41
N GLY A 249 19.99 2.22 -8.80
CA GLY A 249 19.96 3.56 -9.40
C GLY A 249 21.34 4.20 -9.55
N LEU A 250 22.24 3.97 -8.59
CA LEU A 250 23.58 4.55 -8.62
C LEU A 250 24.59 3.73 -9.43
N GLU A 251 24.33 2.44 -9.67
CA GLU A 251 25.21 1.54 -10.42
C GLU A 251 25.68 2.13 -11.77
N PRO A 252 24.80 2.71 -12.61
CA PRO A 252 25.23 3.37 -13.85
C PRO A 252 26.07 4.63 -13.64
N ALA A 253 25.84 5.39 -12.57
CA ALA A 253 26.63 6.59 -12.26
C ALA A 253 28.06 6.22 -11.85
N LEU A 254 28.19 5.18 -11.02
CA LEU A 254 29.49 4.68 -10.59
C LEU A 254 30.27 4.04 -11.75
N GLU A 255 29.60 3.25 -12.61
CA GLU A 255 30.22 2.71 -13.84
C GLU A 255 30.78 3.85 -14.72
N ARG A 256 29.99 4.90 -14.97
CA ARG A 256 30.43 6.08 -15.74
C ARG A 256 31.63 6.79 -15.09
N ALA A 257 31.59 7.00 -13.78
CA ALA A 257 32.68 7.66 -13.05
C ALA A 257 34.00 6.87 -13.15
N TYR A 258 33.93 5.53 -13.12
CA TYR A 258 35.11 4.69 -13.32
C TYR A 258 35.63 4.70 -14.76
N GLU A 259 34.75 4.65 -15.76
CA GLU A 259 35.13 4.74 -17.18
C GLU A 259 35.80 6.08 -17.49
N LEU A 260 35.23 7.19 -17.02
CA LEU A 260 35.85 8.53 -17.16
C LEU A 260 37.25 8.58 -16.54
N ARG A 261 37.42 7.95 -15.38
CA ARG A 261 38.73 7.86 -14.74
C ARG A 261 39.72 7.02 -15.55
N ARG A 262 39.28 5.91 -16.15
CA ARG A 262 40.12 5.07 -17.01
C ARG A 262 40.61 5.88 -18.22
N LEU A 263 39.69 6.53 -18.93
CA LEU A 263 40.01 7.37 -20.10
C LEU A 263 40.98 8.51 -19.77
N LYS A 264 40.82 9.16 -18.60
CA LYS A 264 41.76 10.21 -18.16
C LYS A 264 43.17 9.69 -17.90
N ARG A 265 43.31 8.45 -17.41
CA ARG A 265 44.63 7.83 -17.20
C ARG A 265 45.29 7.48 -18.53
N GLU A 266 44.57 6.85 -19.44
CA GLU A 266 45.07 6.50 -20.78
C GLU A 266 45.57 7.76 -21.53
N LYS A 267 44.82 8.87 -21.46
CA LYS A 267 45.23 10.14 -22.06
C LYS A 267 46.46 10.77 -21.39
N ALA A 268 46.70 10.54 -20.10
CA ALA A 268 47.86 11.09 -19.41
C ALA A 268 49.16 10.31 -19.70
N GLU A 269 49.04 9.08 -20.20
CA GLU A 269 50.16 8.19 -20.56
C GLU A 269 50.59 8.34 -22.04
N THR A 270 49.84 9.11 -22.84
CA THR A 270 50.13 9.42 -24.25
C THR A 270 50.70 10.82 -24.40
#